data_AF-A0A524AW62-F1
#
_entry.id   AF-A0A524AW62-F1
#
_cell.length_a   1.000
_cell.length_b   1.000
_cell.length_c   1.000
_cell.angle_alpha   90.00
_cell.angle_beta   90.00
_cell.angle_gamma   90.00
#
_symmetry.space_group_name_H-M   'P 1'
#
loop_
_entity.id
_entity.type
_entity.pdbx_description
1 polymer ?
#
loop_
_entity_poly.entity_id
_entity_poly.type
_entity_poly.pdbx_seq_one_letter_code
_entity_poly.pdbx_strand_id
1 'polypeptide(L)'
;MKKVLLVAAAVISVSSFSVQASGEAMYNNLGCSGCHGAGGNSMIPSYPSLAGKDAGWIFDQLKAFQDGSRVDPTMNAMAPMAAGHEQAIADFLSGK
;
A
#
# COMPACT_ATOMS: atom_id res chain seq x y z
N MET A 1 2.44 16.60 53.59
CA MET A 1 1.54 15.59 52.97
C MET A 1 1.57 15.82 51.46
N LYS A 2 2.42 15.06 50.74
CA LYS A 2 2.69 15.26 49.30
C LYS A 2 1.51 14.70 48.48
N LYS A 3 0.85 15.55 47.70
CA LYS A 3 -0.16 15.15 46.71
C LYS A 3 0.58 14.55 45.51
N VAL A 4 0.41 13.25 45.27
CA VAL A 4 0.92 12.57 44.08
C VAL A 4 -0.10 12.81 42.96
N LEU A 5 0.27 13.64 41.98
CA LEU A 5 -0.50 13.82 40.75
C LEU A 5 -0.18 12.67 39.80
N LEU A 6 -1.19 11.86 39.51
CA LEU A 6 -1.17 10.85 38.44
C LEU A 6 -1.21 11.57 37.09
N VAL A 7 -0.16 11.42 36.29
CA VAL A 7 -0.17 11.82 34.87
C VAL A 7 -0.69 10.65 34.06
N ALA A 8 -1.89 10.79 33.51
CA ALA A 8 -2.44 9.85 32.52
C ALA A 8 -1.69 10.04 31.19
N ALA A 9 -0.95 9.02 30.76
CA ALA A 9 -0.31 8.99 29.45
C ALA A 9 -1.37 8.75 28.37
N ALA A 10 -1.80 9.83 27.70
CA ALA A 10 -2.56 9.73 26.47
C ALA A 10 -1.62 9.31 25.33
N VAL A 11 -1.68 8.04 24.95
CA VAL A 11 -1.05 7.54 23.72
C VAL A 11 -1.85 8.05 22.52
N ILE A 12 -1.41 9.17 21.95
CA ILE A 12 -1.96 9.71 20.70
C ILE A 12 -1.39 8.86 19.56
N SER A 13 -2.19 7.96 19.01
CA SER A 13 -1.86 7.21 17.80
C SER A 13 -2.03 8.12 16.58
N VAL A 14 -0.98 8.85 16.21
CA VAL A 14 -0.91 9.68 14.99
C VAL A 14 0.21 9.16 14.10
N SER A 15 -0.08 8.15 13.27
CA SER A 15 0.91 7.67 12.28
C SER A 15 0.31 7.15 10.97
N SER A 16 -0.99 6.85 10.91
CA SER A 16 -1.58 6.20 9.73
C SER A 16 -1.81 7.14 8.53
N PHE A 17 -2.14 8.41 8.77
CA PHE A 17 -2.47 9.35 7.68
C PHE A 17 -1.28 9.74 6.81
N SER A 18 -0.10 9.95 7.40
CA SER A 18 1.09 10.35 6.65
C SER A 18 1.63 9.22 5.77
N VAL A 19 1.50 7.97 6.22
CA VAL A 19 1.89 6.79 5.45
C VAL A 19 0.92 6.55 4.29
N GLN A 20 -0.40 6.67 4.50
CA GLN A 20 -1.40 6.53 3.42
C GLN A 20 -1.25 7.60 2.33
N ALA A 21 -1.02 8.86 2.69
CA ALA A 21 -0.80 9.93 1.71
C ALA A 21 0.44 9.65 0.83
N SER A 22 1.47 9.03 1.40
CA SER A 22 2.65 8.58 0.63
C SER A 22 2.33 7.39 -0.28
N GLY A 23 1.49 6.44 0.17
CA GLY A 23 1.07 5.29 -0.62
C GLY A 23 0.27 5.65 -1.86
N GLU A 24 -0.69 6.58 -1.73
CA GLU A 24 -1.47 7.10 -2.86
C GLU A 24 -0.58 7.79 -3.89
N ALA A 25 0.34 8.63 -3.42
CA ALA A 25 1.29 9.33 -4.28
C ALA A 25 2.18 8.35 -5.05
N MET A 26 2.73 7.34 -4.39
CA MET A 26 3.57 6.32 -5.05
C MET A 26 2.77 5.47 -6.03
N TYR A 27 1.56 5.03 -5.66
CA TYR A 27 0.67 4.28 -6.56
C TYR A 27 0.40 5.04 -7.88
N ASN A 28 0.19 6.36 -7.80
CA ASN A 28 -0.05 7.18 -8.97
C ASN A 28 1.24 7.51 -9.75
N ASN A 29 2.31 7.91 -9.06
CA ASN A 29 3.57 8.33 -9.69
C ASN A 29 4.31 7.19 -10.39
N LEU A 30 4.14 5.96 -9.91
CA LEU A 30 4.72 4.75 -10.52
C LEU A 30 3.85 4.17 -11.64
N GLY A 31 2.74 4.85 -11.99
CA GLY A 31 1.87 4.49 -13.11
C GLY A 31 0.96 3.29 -12.86
N CYS A 32 0.83 2.82 -11.61
CA CYS A 32 0.01 1.66 -11.27
C CYS A 32 -1.47 1.89 -11.63
N SER A 33 -1.95 3.12 -11.43
CA SER A 33 -3.33 3.54 -11.74
C SER A 33 -3.69 3.45 -13.22
N GLY A 34 -2.69 3.43 -14.13
CA GLY A 34 -2.95 3.30 -15.57
C GLY A 34 -3.58 1.98 -15.96
N CYS A 35 -3.25 0.89 -15.25
CA CYS A 35 -3.82 -0.44 -15.50
C CYS A 35 -4.78 -0.87 -14.39
N HIS A 36 -4.46 -0.59 -13.13
CA HIS A 36 -5.28 -0.99 -11.98
C HIS A 36 -6.35 0.04 -11.60
N GLY A 37 -6.45 1.15 -12.33
CA GLY A 37 -7.47 2.17 -12.17
C GLY A 37 -7.25 3.10 -10.97
N ALA A 38 -8.06 4.16 -10.90
CA ALA A 38 -8.00 5.12 -9.81
C ALA A 38 -8.32 4.43 -8.47
N GLY A 39 -7.45 4.60 -7.47
CA GLY A 39 -7.59 3.94 -6.17
C GLY A 39 -7.60 2.41 -6.23
N GLY A 40 -7.09 1.79 -7.30
CA GLY A 40 -7.11 0.33 -7.47
C GLY A 40 -8.42 -0.23 -8.02
N ASN A 41 -9.34 0.61 -8.52
CA ASN A 41 -10.58 0.17 -9.15
C ASN A 41 -10.40 0.10 -10.68
N SER A 42 -9.96 -1.06 -11.18
CA SER A 42 -9.74 -1.26 -12.60
C SER A 42 -11.05 -1.20 -13.39
N MET A 43 -11.02 -0.54 -14.54
CA MET A 43 -12.10 -0.54 -15.54
C MET A 43 -11.82 -1.49 -16.70
N ILE A 44 -10.64 -2.15 -16.72
CA ILE A 44 -10.18 -3.01 -17.79
C ILE A 44 -10.28 -4.46 -17.30
N PRO A 45 -11.11 -5.33 -17.90
CA PRO A 45 -11.36 -6.68 -17.39
C PRO A 45 -10.12 -7.57 -17.24
N SER A 46 -9.09 -7.35 -18.07
CA SER A 46 -7.84 -8.11 -18.02
C SER A 46 -6.89 -7.67 -16.90
N TYR A 47 -7.10 -6.49 -16.30
CA TYR A 47 -6.29 -6.00 -15.18
C TYR A 47 -7.10 -6.03 -13.90
N PRO A 48 -6.62 -6.71 -12.84
CA PRO A 48 -7.41 -6.89 -11.63
C PRO A 48 -7.56 -5.57 -10.87
N SER A 49 -8.74 -5.35 -10.31
CA SER A 49 -8.94 -4.34 -9.25
C SER A 49 -8.22 -4.78 -7.97
N LEU A 50 -7.49 -3.86 -7.36
CA LEU A 50 -6.71 -4.04 -6.13
C LEU A 50 -7.36 -3.36 -4.91
N ALA A 51 -8.34 -2.47 -5.11
CA ALA A 51 -9.06 -1.82 -4.03
C ALA A 51 -9.68 -2.85 -3.06
N GLY A 52 -9.53 -2.59 -1.76
CA GLY A 52 -10.11 -3.39 -0.68
C GLY A 52 -9.47 -4.76 -0.48
N LYS A 53 -8.41 -5.11 -1.22
CA LYS A 53 -7.66 -6.33 -0.96
C LYS A 53 -6.79 -6.17 0.29
N ASP A 54 -6.53 -7.30 0.95
CA ASP A 54 -5.65 -7.34 2.12
C ASP A 54 -4.26 -6.76 1.80
N ALA A 55 -3.75 -5.90 2.68
CA ALA A 55 -2.46 -5.24 2.48
C ALA A 55 -1.30 -6.25 2.48
N GLY A 56 -1.32 -7.24 3.37
CA GLY A 56 -0.31 -8.30 3.40
C GLY A 56 -0.29 -9.07 2.09
N TRP A 57 -1.46 -9.43 1.57
CA TRP A 57 -1.57 -10.09 0.27
C TRP A 57 -0.98 -9.24 -0.86
N ILE A 58 -1.30 -7.94 -0.95
CA ILE A 58 -0.76 -7.06 -1.99
C ILE A 58 0.76 -6.96 -1.89
N PHE A 59 1.28 -6.78 -0.67
CA PHE A 59 2.70 -6.74 -0.40
C PHE A 59 3.39 -8.02 -0.88
N ASP A 60 2.87 -9.19 -0.49
CA ASP A 60 3.42 -10.49 -0.88
C ASP A 60 3.38 -10.68 -2.40
N GLN A 61 2.32 -10.23 -3.09
CA GLN A 61 2.27 -10.29 -4.55
C GLN A 61 3.35 -9.41 -5.20
N LEU A 62 3.54 -8.19 -4.71
CA LEU A 62 4.60 -7.30 -5.21
C LEU A 62 5.98 -7.94 -5.02
N LYS A 63 6.26 -8.51 -3.83
CA LYS A 63 7.52 -9.22 -3.57
C LYS A 63 7.70 -10.42 -4.50
N ALA A 64 6.65 -11.21 -4.69
CA ALA A 64 6.70 -12.39 -5.54
C ALA A 64 6.95 -12.06 -7.02
N PHE A 65 6.44 -10.93 -7.51
CA PHE A 65 6.77 -10.45 -8.86
C PHE A 65 8.19 -9.90 -8.96
N GLN A 66 8.71 -9.27 -7.91
CA GLN A 66 10.08 -8.74 -7.89
C GLN A 66 11.14 -9.85 -7.83
N ASP A 67 10.90 -10.91 -7.06
CA ASP A 67 11.84 -12.03 -6.91
C ASP A 67 11.64 -13.15 -7.94
N GLY A 68 10.57 -13.06 -8.75
CA GLY A 68 10.28 -14.01 -9.82
C GLY A 68 9.59 -15.30 -9.36
N SER A 69 9.23 -15.43 -8.08
CA SER A 69 8.44 -16.56 -7.59
C SER A 69 7.00 -16.55 -8.13
N ARG A 70 6.50 -15.37 -8.52
CA ARG A 70 5.30 -15.20 -9.35
C ARG A 70 5.68 -14.63 -10.70
N VAL A 71 5.28 -15.32 -11.77
CA VAL A 71 5.60 -14.94 -13.15
C VAL A 71 4.38 -14.35 -13.85
N ASP A 72 4.49 -13.11 -14.27
CA ASP A 72 3.64 -12.38 -15.20
C ASP A 72 4.52 -11.33 -15.91
N PRO A 73 4.72 -11.40 -17.24
CA PRO A 73 5.68 -10.53 -17.93
C PRO A 73 5.49 -9.03 -17.66
N THR A 74 4.24 -8.59 -17.52
CA THR A 74 3.91 -7.20 -17.22
C THR A 74 4.30 -6.86 -15.79
N MET A 75 3.82 -7.62 -14.81
CA MET A 75 4.08 -7.32 -13.41
C MET A 75 5.51 -7.59 -12.97
N ASN A 76 6.23 -8.54 -13.57
CA ASN A 76 7.66 -8.69 -13.33
C ASN A 76 8.46 -7.45 -13.80
N ALA A 77 8.01 -6.77 -14.86
CA ALA A 77 8.60 -5.52 -15.31
C ALA A 77 8.19 -4.32 -14.44
N MET A 78 6.96 -4.31 -13.92
CA MET A 78 6.40 -3.16 -13.19
C MET A 78 6.67 -3.19 -11.68
N ALA A 79 6.60 -4.36 -11.03
CA ALA A 79 6.75 -4.49 -9.58
C ALA A 79 8.09 -4.00 -9.01
N PRO A 80 9.24 -4.08 -9.72
CA PRO A 80 10.49 -3.47 -9.24
C PRO A 80 10.40 -1.96 -9.01
N MET A 81 9.51 -1.24 -9.69
CA MET A 81 9.34 0.21 -9.48
C MET A 81 8.75 0.54 -8.10
N ALA A 82 8.04 -0.42 -7.48
CA ALA A 82 7.49 -0.27 -6.14
C ALA A 82 8.52 -0.51 -5.02
N ALA A 83 9.78 -0.80 -5.35
CA ALA A 83 10.82 -1.12 -4.37
C ALA A 83 10.99 -0.02 -3.32
N GLY A 84 10.84 -0.38 -2.04
CA GLY A 84 10.91 0.54 -0.90
C GLY A 84 9.58 1.24 -0.59
N HIS A 85 8.54 1.02 -1.40
CA HIS A 85 7.21 1.61 -1.26
C HIS A 85 6.09 0.56 -1.24
N GLU A 86 6.42 -0.73 -1.26
CA GLU A 86 5.44 -1.82 -1.40
C GLU A 86 4.40 -1.77 -0.29
N GLN A 87 4.83 -1.62 0.97
CA GLN A 87 3.92 -1.58 2.11
C GLN A 87 3.01 -0.34 2.05
N ALA A 88 3.56 0.83 1.71
CA ALA A 88 2.78 2.06 1.62
C ALA A 88 1.70 1.96 0.53
N ILE A 89 2.05 1.38 -0.63
CA ILE A 89 1.10 1.13 -1.73
C ILE A 89 0.04 0.11 -1.30
N ALA A 90 0.44 -0.97 -0.63
CA ALA A 90 -0.47 -1.99 -0.14
C ALA A 90 -1.47 -1.44 0.88
N ASP A 91 -1.00 -0.68 1.86
CA ASP A 91 -1.83 -0.03 2.88
C ASP A 91 -2.83 0.93 2.23
N PHE A 92 -2.37 1.74 1.27
CA PHE A 92 -3.23 2.63 0.50
C PHE A 92 -4.36 1.88 -0.20
N LEU A 93 -4.04 0.81 -0.95
CA LEU A 93 -5.00 0.03 -1.73
C LEU A 93 -5.99 -0.74 -0.85
N SER A 94 -5.53 -1.25 0.30
CA SER A 94 -6.39 -1.96 1.26
C SER A 94 -7.43 -1.05 1.93
N GLY A 95 -7.14 0.24 2.02
CA GLY A 95 -8.03 1.25 2.61
C GLY A 95 -9.02 1.88 1.62
N LYS A 96 -9.13 1.35 0.39
CA LYS A 96 -10.11 1.79 -0.63
C LYS A 96 -11.28 0.83 -0.72
#